data_AF-A0A537JBD4-F1
#
_entry.id   AF-A0A537JBD4-F1
#
_cell.length_a   1.000
_cell.length_b   1.000
_cell.length_c   1.000
_cell.angle_alpha   90.00
_cell.angle_beta   90.00
_cell.angle_gamma   90.00
#
_symmetry.space_group_name_H-M   'P 1'
#
loop_
_entity.id
_entity.type
_entity.pdbx_description
1 polymer ?
#
loop_
_entity_poly.entity_id
_entity_poly.type
_entity_poly.pdbx_seq_one_letter_code
_entity_poly.pdbx_strand_id
1 'polypeptide(L)'
;MQRSVQAGRQGLTEAKYGDLLHFADSTKFTDREKVALTYTSAILWNAEIADDALWAQLHRHFTIPELVELGFFVALTLGQQRWIKTLGLGHGEVLGDTPGGLSRPAAERVLGRAKRKPGAARKG
;
A
#
# COMPACT_ATOMS: atom_id res chain seq x y z
N MET A 1 -1.18 -3.24 -13.67
CA MET A 1 -1.93 -1.95 -13.63
C MET A 1 -1.54 -1.21 -12.37
N GLN A 2 -0.87 -0.06 -12.50
CA GLN A 2 -0.40 0.74 -11.37
C GLN A 2 -1.57 1.50 -10.74
N ARG A 3 -1.85 1.27 -9.45
CA ARG A 3 -3.03 1.83 -8.74
C ARG A 3 -3.07 3.36 -8.74
N SER A 4 -1.92 4.03 -8.86
CA SER A 4 -1.82 5.50 -9.04
C SER A 4 -2.49 5.99 -10.33
N VAL A 5 -2.46 5.19 -11.40
CA VAL A 5 -3.15 5.50 -12.68
C VAL A 5 -4.67 5.34 -12.56
N GLN A 6 -5.15 4.50 -11.64
CA GLN A 6 -6.57 4.32 -11.35
C GLN A 6 -7.12 5.40 -10.40
N ALA A 7 -6.35 5.80 -9.38
CA ALA A 7 -6.71 6.90 -8.47
C ALA A 7 -6.81 8.25 -9.21
N GLY A 8 -5.90 8.51 -10.17
CA GLY A 8 -5.97 9.70 -11.03
C GLY A 8 -7.19 9.73 -11.96
N ARG A 9 -7.80 8.58 -12.26
CA ARG A 9 -9.01 8.47 -13.10
C ARG A 9 -10.33 8.60 -12.34
N GLN A 10 -10.31 8.61 -11.01
CA GLN A 10 -11.52 8.61 -10.15
C GLN A 10 -11.63 9.83 -9.22
N GLY A 11 -10.79 10.87 -9.38
CA GLY A 11 -10.96 12.15 -8.67
C GLY A 11 -9.74 12.66 -7.90
N LEU A 12 -8.60 11.97 -7.93
CA LEU A 12 -7.34 12.49 -7.40
C LEU A 12 -6.68 13.41 -8.44
N THR A 13 -7.10 14.68 -8.48
CA THR A 13 -6.52 15.69 -9.37
C THR A 13 -5.05 15.95 -9.01
N GLU A 14 -4.21 16.30 -9.99
CA GLU A 14 -2.81 16.71 -9.77
C GLU A 14 -2.66 17.74 -8.64
N ALA A 15 -3.64 18.64 -8.50
CA ALA A 15 -3.73 19.65 -7.43
C ALA A 15 -3.88 19.11 -5.99
N LYS A 16 -4.37 17.87 -5.81
CA LYS A 16 -4.47 17.22 -4.48
C LYS A 16 -3.15 16.58 -4.06
N TYR A 17 -2.26 16.24 -4.99
CA TYR A 17 -1.01 15.54 -4.67
C TYR A 17 -0.06 16.39 -3.81
N GLY A 18 -0.01 17.70 -4.05
CA GLY A 18 0.83 18.61 -3.26
C GLY A 18 0.40 18.70 -1.79
N ASP A 19 -0.88 18.50 -1.51
CA ASP A 19 -1.45 18.64 -0.17
C ASP A 19 -1.54 17.31 0.57
N LEU A 20 -1.22 16.17 -0.06
CA LEU A 20 -1.37 14.83 0.56
C LEU A 20 -0.54 14.68 1.84
N LEU A 21 0.58 15.38 1.98
CA LEU A 21 1.39 15.35 3.20
C LEU A 21 0.79 16.20 4.34
N HIS A 22 -0.08 17.16 3.99
CA HIS A 22 -0.71 18.12 4.91
C HIS A 22 -2.24 18.10 4.74
N PHE A 23 -2.81 16.92 4.46
CA PHE A 23 -4.20 16.77 4.07
C PHE A 23 -5.19 17.22 5.16
N ALA A 24 -4.77 17.16 6.42
CA ALA A 24 -5.57 17.58 7.57
C ALA A 24 -5.98 19.06 7.46
N ASP A 25 -5.03 19.91 7.07
CA ASP A 25 -5.22 21.37 6.99
C ASP A 25 -5.71 21.82 5.60
N SER A 26 -5.64 20.94 4.60
CA SER A 26 -6.02 21.28 3.24
C SER A 26 -7.53 21.42 3.08
N THR A 27 -7.95 22.45 2.35
CA THR A 27 -9.35 22.66 1.95
C THR A 27 -9.74 21.82 0.72
N LYS A 28 -8.80 21.09 0.12
CA LYS A 28 -9.01 20.29 -1.10
C LYS A 28 -9.56 18.89 -0.81
N PHE A 29 -9.58 18.47 0.45
CA PHE A 29 -10.14 17.20 0.89
C PHE A 29 -11.44 17.42 1.66
N THR A 30 -12.45 16.62 1.36
CA THR A 30 -13.68 16.53 2.13
C THR A 30 -13.41 15.88 3.49
N ASP A 31 -14.31 16.07 4.46
CA ASP A 31 -14.18 15.45 5.78
C ASP A 31 -14.09 13.93 5.70
N ARG A 32 -14.90 13.30 4.83
CA ARG A 32 -14.85 11.86 4.56
C ARG A 32 -13.48 11.41 4.05
N GLU A 33 -12.86 12.16 3.14
CA GLU A 33 -11.51 11.89 2.61
C GLU A 33 -10.44 12.06 3.69
N LYS A 34 -10.52 13.14 4.49
CA LYS A 34 -9.57 13.39 5.59
C LYS A 34 -9.61 12.27 6.61
N VAL A 35 -10.80 11.80 7.00
CA VAL A 35 -10.96 10.68 7.94
C VAL A 35 -10.36 9.40 7.37
N ALA A 36 -10.56 9.08 6.09
CA ALA A 36 -9.94 7.92 5.45
C ALA A 36 -8.40 8.02 5.38
N LEU A 37 -7.86 9.21 5.12
CA LEU A 37 -6.41 9.46 5.09
C LEU A 37 -5.80 9.38 6.49
N THR A 38 -6.48 9.88 7.53
CA THR A 38 -6.06 9.71 8.93
C THR A 38 -6.05 8.24 9.33
N TYR A 39 -7.08 7.47 8.95
CA TYR A 39 -7.11 6.03 9.22
C TYR A 39 -6.01 5.28 8.45
N THR A 40 -5.72 5.69 7.22
CA THR A 40 -4.58 5.17 6.45
C THR A 40 -3.25 5.45 7.16
N SER A 41 -3.06 6.66 7.69
CA SER A 41 -1.89 7.01 8.50
C SER A 41 -1.78 6.17 9.77
N ALA A 42 -2.90 5.86 10.43
CA ALA A 42 -2.92 4.99 11.61
C ALA A 42 -2.39 3.58 11.27
N ILE A 43 -2.85 3.00 10.17
CA ILE A 43 -2.41 1.67 9.71
C ILE A 43 -0.92 1.68 9.30
N LEU A 44 -0.46 2.75 8.65
CA LEU A 44 0.89 2.84 8.11
C LEU A 44 1.96 3.12 9.16
N TRP A 45 1.65 3.99 10.14
CA TRP A 45 2.66 4.63 10.98
C TRP A 45 2.48 4.40 12.47
N ASN A 46 1.25 4.56 12.98
CA ASN A 46 0.98 4.47 14.41
C ASN A 46 -0.47 4.09 14.68
N ALA A 47 -0.67 2.87 15.18
CA ALA A 47 -2.01 2.36 15.49
C ALA A 47 -2.74 3.18 16.56
N GLU A 48 -2.02 3.87 17.45
CA GLU A 48 -2.62 4.70 18.51
C GLU A 48 -3.39 5.92 17.95
N ILE A 49 -3.17 6.29 16.68
CA ILE A 49 -3.98 7.32 16.01
C ILE A 49 -5.43 6.86 15.83
N ALA A 50 -5.69 5.55 15.77
CA ALA A 50 -7.04 4.98 15.68
C ALA A 50 -7.70 4.87 17.06
N ASP A 51 -7.79 6.00 17.75
CA ASP A 51 -8.49 6.16 19.01
C ASP A 51 -10.02 6.19 18.83
N ASP A 52 -10.75 6.23 19.95
CA ASP A 52 -12.21 6.27 19.96
C ASP A 52 -12.78 7.47 19.18
N ALA A 53 -12.06 8.59 19.18
CA ALA A 53 -12.47 9.78 18.45
C ALA A 53 -12.42 9.53 16.94
N LEU A 54 -11.34 8.93 16.42
CA LEU A 54 -11.24 8.55 15.01
C LEU A 54 -12.28 7.50 14.63
N TRP A 55 -12.48 6.46 15.46
CA TRP A 55 -13.52 5.44 15.22
C TRP A 55 -14.92 6.04 15.16
N ALA A 56 -15.23 7.01 16.01
CA ALA A 56 -16.49 7.74 15.94
C ALA A 56 -16.63 8.52 14.61
N GLN A 57 -15.55 9.10 14.06
CA GLN A 57 -15.61 9.77 12.75
C GLN A 57 -15.77 8.77 11.61
N LEU A 58 -15.06 7.64 11.68
CA LEU A 58 -15.14 6.57 10.70
C LEU A 58 -16.58 6.05 10.58
N HIS A 59 -17.24 5.76 11.70
CA HIS A 59 -18.63 5.31 11.70
C HIS A 59 -19.65 6.37 11.24
N ARG A 60 -19.31 7.67 11.30
CA ARG A 60 -20.17 8.72 10.73
C ARG A 60 -20.10 8.80 9.22
N HIS A 61 -18.95 8.47 8.63
CA HIS A 61 -18.71 8.65 7.19
C HIS A 61 -18.75 7.35 6.38
N PHE A 62 -18.56 6.21 7.02
CA PHE A 62 -18.44 4.91 6.38
C PHE A 62 -19.30 3.87 7.10
N THR A 63 -19.88 2.99 6.29
CA THR A 63 -20.50 1.76 6.77
C THR A 63 -19.44 0.74 7.17
N ILE A 64 -19.83 -0.27 7.97
CA ILE A 64 -18.92 -1.34 8.38
C ILE A 64 -18.28 -2.06 7.17
N PRO A 65 -19.03 -2.45 6.10
CA PRO A 65 -18.41 -3.06 4.92
C PRO A 65 -17.37 -2.16 4.24
N GLU A 66 -17.64 -0.86 4.11
CA GLU A 66 -16.68 0.10 3.54
C GLU A 66 -15.41 0.23 4.39
N LEU A 67 -15.52 0.19 5.72
CA LEU A 67 -14.37 0.23 6.63
C LEU A 67 -13.51 -1.03 6.53
N VAL A 68 -14.15 -2.21 6.43
CA VAL A 68 -13.44 -3.47 6.19
C VAL A 68 -12.71 -3.40 4.86
N GLU A 69 -13.37 -2.97 3.78
CA GLU A 69 -12.74 -2.84 2.46
C GLU A 69 -11.57 -1.86 2.48
N LEU A 70 -11.73 -0.68 3.08
CA LEU A 70 -10.68 0.33 3.23
C LEU A 70 -9.46 -0.23 3.98
N GLY A 71 -9.69 -0.86 5.14
CA GLY A 71 -8.63 -1.46 5.94
C GLY A 71 -7.86 -2.54 5.19
N PHE A 72 -8.58 -3.47 4.53
CA PHE A 72 -7.97 -4.53 3.72
C PHE A 72 -7.21 -3.96 2.53
N PHE A 73 -7.77 -2.96 1.83
CA PHE A 73 -7.11 -2.32 0.70
C PHE A 73 -5.76 -1.72 1.11
N VAL A 74 -5.71 -0.98 2.23
CA VAL A 74 -4.47 -0.38 2.74
C VAL A 74 -3.48 -1.45 3.17
N ALA A 75 -3.90 -2.43 3.98
CA ALA A 75 -3.04 -3.48 4.51
C ALA A 75 -2.43 -4.35 3.40
N LEU A 76 -3.23 -4.77 2.42
CA LEU A 76 -2.76 -5.56 1.28
C LEU A 76 -1.79 -4.76 0.41
N THR A 77 -2.07 -3.47 0.15
CA THR A 77 -1.16 -2.62 -0.62
C THR A 77 0.19 -2.47 0.06
N LEU A 78 0.20 -2.23 1.37
CA LEU A 78 1.44 -2.14 2.15
C LEU A 78 2.20 -3.46 2.16
N GLY A 79 1.50 -4.57 2.41
CA GLY A 79 2.08 -5.91 2.40
C GLY A 79 2.75 -6.24 1.07
N GLN A 80 2.07 -5.95 -0.04
CA GLN A 80 2.61 -6.12 -1.40
C GLN A 80 3.88 -5.30 -1.61
N GLN A 81 3.88 -4.01 -1.26
CA GLN A 81 5.05 -3.15 -1.42
C GLN A 81 6.25 -3.62 -0.55
N ARG A 82 5.99 -4.01 0.70
CA ARG A 82 7.04 -4.52 1.61
C ARG A 82 7.61 -5.83 1.12
N TRP A 83 6.76 -6.77 0.68
CA TRP A 83 7.20 -8.04 0.10
C TRP A 83 8.06 -7.84 -1.15
N ILE A 84 7.64 -6.98 -2.09
CA ILE A 84 8.43 -6.67 -3.28
C ILE A 84 9.84 -6.17 -2.91
N LYS A 85 9.97 -5.34 -1.87
CA LYS A 85 11.28 -4.88 -1.39
C LYS A 85 12.16 -6.03 -0.88
N THR A 86 11.59 -7.07 -0.25
CA THR A 86 12.38 -8.24 0.21
C THR A 86 12.95 -9.07 -0.93
N LEU A 87 12.37 -8.95 -2.13
CA LEU A 87 12.86 -9.62 -3.34
C LEU A 87 14.12 -8.94 -3.92
N GLY A 88 14.48 -7.73 -3.46
CA GLY A 88 15.67 -7.01 -3.92
C GLY A 88 15.62 -6.62 -5.40
N LEU A 89 14.42 -6.36 -5.91
CA LEU A 89 14.17 -6.04 -7.31
C LEU A 89 14.50 -4.58 -7.63
N GLY A 90 15.09 -4.35 -8.80
CA GLY A 90 15.38 -3.02 -9.33
C GLY A 90 14.16 -2.33 -9.93
N HIS A 91 14.29 -1.05 -10.25
CA HIS A 91 13.24 -0.28 -10.93
C HIS A 91 12.95 -0.90 -12.31
N GLY A 92 11.68 -1.20 -12.62
CA GLY A 92 11.24 -1.82 -13.88
C GLY A 92 11.16 -3.35 -13.88
N GLU A 93 11.62 -4.02 -12.82
CA GLU A 93 11.51 -5.48 -12.69
C GLU A 93 10.15 -5.95 -12.14
N VAL A 94 9.37 -5.01 -11.61
CA VAL A 94 7.99 -5.18 -11.21
C VAL A 94 7.16 -4.55 -12.34
N LEU A 95 6.19 -5.28 -12.87
CA LEU A 95 5.37 -5.04 -14.07
C LEU A 95 5.82 -5.69 -15.39
N GLY A 96 6.75 -6.65 -15.37
CA GLY A 96 7.06 -7.40 -16.59
C GLY A 96 5.93 -8.34 -17.03
N ASP A 97 6.02 -8.84 -18.27
CA ASP A 97 4.97 -9.61 -18.98
C ASP A 97 4.60 -10.98 -18.38
N THR A 98 4.99 -11.27 -17.14
CA THR A 98 4.62 -12.52 -16.48
C THR A 98 3.31 -12.39 -15.70
N PRO A 99 2.56 -13.50 -15.51
CA PRO A 99 1.32 -13.49 -14.73
C PRO A 99 1.46 -12.96 -13.28
N GLY A 100 2.66 -13.01 -12.72
CA GLY A 100 2.97 -12.50 -11.38
C GLY A 100 3.33 -11.03 -11.32
N GLY A 101 3.31 -10.31 -12.45
CA GLY A 101 3.73 -8.91 -12.52
C GLY A 101 5.21 -8.71 -12.25
N LEU A 102 6.05 -9.69 -12.61
CA LEU A 102 7.51 -9.61 -12.55
C LEU A 102 8.09 -9.67 -13.97
N SER A 103 9.25 -9.06 -14.19
CA SER A 103 10.04 -9.38 -15.39
C SER A 103 10.45 -10.85 -15.36
N ARG A 104 10.57 -11.48 -16.54
CA ARG A 104 11.04 -12.87 -16.64
C ARG A 104 12.38 -13.08 -15.91
N PRO A 105 13.40 -12.20 -16.07
CA PRO A 105 14.65 -12.32 -15.31
C PRO A 105 14.45 -12.23 -13.78
N ALA A 106 13.56 -11.35 -13.30
CA ALA A 106 13.27 -11.22 -11.88
C ALA A 106 12.58 -12.48 -11.32
N ALA A 107 11.60 -13.02 -12.03
CA ALA A 107 10.90 -14.24 -11.66
C ALA A 107 11.87 -15.43 -11.53
N GLU A 108 12.77 -15.60 -12.48
CA GLU A 108 13.78 -16.66 -12.47
C GLU A 108 14.72 -16.57 -11.26
N ARG A 109 15.18 -15.37 -10.88
CA ARG A 109 16.01 -15.17 -9.68
C ARG A 109 15.29 -15.48 -8.39
N VAL A 110 14.03 -15.05 -8.25
CA VAL A 110 13.20 -15.31 -7.06
C VAL A 110 12.97 -16.82 -6.91
N LEU A 111 12.60 -17.50 -7.99
CA LEU A 111 12.42 -18.96 -8.00
C LEU A 111 13.74 -19.72 -7.76
N GLY A 112 14.85 -19.22 -8.30
CA GLY A 112 16.19 -19.76 -8.05
C GLY A 112 16.63 -19.66 -6.58
N ARG A 113 16.29 -18.55 -5.89
CA ARG A 113 16.51 -18.41 -4.44
C ARG A 113 15.69 -19.43 -3.64
N ALA A 114 14.41 -19.62 -3.98
CA ALA A 114 13.56 -20.60 -3.31
C ALA A 114 14.05 -22.05 -3.46
N LYS A 115 14.74 -22.37 -4.57
CA LYS A 115 15.30 -23.70 -4.84
C LYS A 115 16.63 -23.98 -4.13
N ARG A 116 17.34 -22.98 -3.58
CA ARG A 116 18.56 -23.22 -2.78
C ARG A 116 18.15 -23.72 -1.39
N LYS A 117 18.39 -25.00 -1.11
CA LYS A 117 18.25 -25.57 0.25
C LYS A 117 19.06 -24.75 1.25
N PRO A 118 18.51 -24.36 2.41
CA PRO A 118 19.31 -23.83 3.50
C PRO A 118 20.12 -24.97 4.10
N GLY A 119 21.45 -24.92 3.99
CA GLY A 119 22.34 -25.87 4.65
C GLY A 119 23.32 -26.58 3.72
N ALA A 120 24.42 -25.91 3.42
CA ALA A 120 25.71 -26.57 3.36
C ALA A 120 26.64 -25.73 4.24
N ALA A 121 26.69 -26.09 5.53
CA ALA A 121 27.67 -25.55 6.45
C ALA A 121 29.07 -25.76 5.84
N ARG A 122 29.79 -24.65 5.68
CA ARG A 122 31.21 -24.66 5.30
C ARG A 122 31.97 -25.22 6.50
N LYS A 123 32.22 -26.54 6.52
CA LYS A 123 33.17 -27.13 7.47
C LYS A 123 34.57 -26.76 6.98
N GLY A 124 35.28 -25.99 7.81
CA GLY A 124 36.74 -25.88 7.76
C GLY A 124 37.40 -27.11 8.35
#